data_AF-A0A061HUR6-F1
#
_entry.id   AF-A0A061HUR6-F1
#
_cell.length_a   1.000
_cell.length_b   1.000
_cell.length_c   1.000
_cell.angle_alpha   90.00
_cell.angle_beta   90.00
_cell.angle_gamma   90.00
#
_symmetry.space_group_name_H-M   'P 1'
#
loop_
_entity.id
_entity.type
_entity.pdbx_description
1 polymer ?
#
loop_
_entity_poly.entity_id
_entity_poly.type
_entity_poly.pdbx_seq_one_letter_code
_entity_poly.pdbx_strand_id
1 'polypeptide(L)'
;MTPEEWTYLMVLLISIPVGFLFKKAGPGLKRWGAAAVGLGLTLFTCGPHALHSLITILGTWALIQAQPCSCHALALAWTFSYLLFFRALSLLGLPTPTPFTNAVQLLLTLKLVSLASEVQDLHLAQRKEIASGFSKEPTLGLLPDVPSLMETLSYSYCYVGIMTGPFFRYRTYLDWLEQPFPGSVPSLRPLLRRAWPAPLFGLLFLLSSHLFPLEAVREDAFYARPLPTRLFYMVPVFFAFRMRFYVAWIAAECGCIAAGFGAYPVAAKARAGGGPTLQCPTPSSPEKAASLEYDYEAIRNIDCYGTDFCVRVRDGMRYWNMTVQWWLAQYIYKSAPFRSYVLR
;
A
#
# COMPACT_ATOMS: atom_id res chain seq x y z
N MET A 1 9.65 17.65 -15.54
CA MET A 1 9.79 16.50 -14.64
C MET A 1 11.24 16.43 -14.17
N THR A 2 11.47 16.25 -12.88
CA THR A 2 12.82 16.12 -12.31
C THR A 2 13.41 14.72 -12.58
N PRO A 3 14.73 14.51 -12.46
CA PRO A 3 15.34 13.17 -12.60
C PRO A 3 14.74 12.12 -11.64
N GLU A 4 14.36 12.54 -10.43
CA GLU A 4 13.71 11.68 -9.45
C GLU A 4 12.30 11.25 -9.90
N GLU A 5 11.52 12.16 -10.47
CA GLU A 5 10.19 11.85 -11.02
C GLU A 5 10.28 10.87 -12.20
N TRP A 6 11.30 11.02 -13.05
CA TRP A 6 11.57 10.05 -14.11
C TRP A 6 11.91 8.68 -13.56
N THR A 7 12.80 8.63 -12.57
CA THR A 7 13.17 7.37 -11.90
C THR A 7 11.95 6.70 -11.29
N TYR A 8 11.11 7.47 -10.58
CA TYR A 8 9.88 6.99 -9.98
C TYR A 8 8.88 6.45 -11.01
N LEU A 9 8.66 7.17 -12.11
CA LEU A 9 7.79 6.72 -13.20
C LEU A 9 8.34 5.43 -13.84
N MET A 10 9.64 5.35 -14.10
CA MET A 10 10.26 4.14 -14.66
C MET A 10 10.08 2.94 -13.73
N VAL A 11 10.27 3.10 -12.42
CA VAL A 11 10.03 2.03 -11.44
C VAL A 11 8.58 1.54 -11.50
N LEU A 12 7.60 2.45 -11.59
CA LEU A 12 6.19 2.08 -11.72
C LEU A 12 5.88 1.36 -13.03
N LEU A 13 6.41 1.85 -14.15
CA LEU A 13 6.17 1.27 -15.46
C LEU A 13 6.85 -0.10 -15.63
N ILE A 14 8.07 -0.28 -15.12
CA ILE A 14 8.80 -1.56 -15.14
C ILE A 14 8.15 -2.59 -14.21
N SER A 15 7.49 -2.15 -13.13
CA SER A 15 6.79 -3.05 -12.22
C SER A 15 5.63 -3.80 -12.90
N ILE A 16 5.04 -3.24 -13.97
CA ILE A 16 3.94 -3.87 -14.72
C ILE A 16 4.39 -5.15 -15.47
N PRO A 17 5.37 -5.13 -16.39
CA PRO A 17 5.85 -6.34 -17.05
C PRO A 17 6.45 -7.33 -16.06
N VAL A 18 7.16 -6.86 -15.03
CA VAL A 18 7.66 -7.73 -13.93
C VAL A 18 6.51 -8.44 -13.21
N GLY A 19 5.36 -7.77 -13.04
CA GLY A 19 4.12 -8.37 -12.55
C GLY A 19 3.69 -9.60 -13.34
N PHE A 20 3.64 -9.52 -14.67
CA PHE A 20 3.25 -10.65 -15.51
C PHE A 20 4.21 -11.85 -15.39
N LEU A 21 5.50 -11.62 -15.12
CA LEU A 21 6.46 -12.68 -14.85
C LEU A 21 6.15 -13.38 -13.52
N PHE A 22 5.96 -12.61 -12.44
CA PHE A 22 5.67 -13.18 -11.12
C PHE A 22 4.29 -13.81 -11.03
N LYS A 23 3.32 -13.39 -11.83
CA LYS A 23 2.01 -14.03 -11.88
C LYS A 23 2.12 -15.52 -12.21
N LYS A 24 2.98 -15.88 -13.18
CA LYS A 24 3.18 -17.27 -13.63
C LYS A 24 4.16 -18.05 -12.75
N ALA A 25 4.86 -17.37 -11.83
CA ALA A 25 5.86 -17.97 -10.97
C ALA A 25 5.22 -18.83 -9.87
N GLY A 26 5.94 -19.87 -9.44
CA GLY A 26 5.57 -20.67 -8.28
C GLY A 26 5.75 -19.91 -6.95
N PRO A 27 5.20 -20.40 -5.83
CA PRO A 27 5.17 -19.70 -4.55
C PRO A 27 6.56 -19.28 -4.04
N GLY A 28 7.57 -20.15 -4.18
CA GLY A 28 8.94 -19.87 -3.75
C GLY A 28 9.59 -18.75 -4.56
N LEU A 29 9.43 -18.76 -5.89
CA LEU A 29 9.95 -17.71 -6.76
C LEU A 29 9.20 -16.40 -6.54
N LYS A 30 7.87 -16.44 -6.32
CA LYS A 30 7.11 -15.26 -5.91
C LYS A 30 7.65 -14.68 -4.60
N ARG A 31 7.86 -15.50 -3.58
CA ARG A 31 8.32 -15.05 -2.25
C ARG A 31 9.71 -14.42 -2.32
N TRP A 32 10.70 -15.19 -2.77
CA TRP A 32 12.10 -14.76 -2.72
C TRP A 32 12.48 -13.85 -3.88
N GLY A 33 11.96 -14.11 -5.08
CA GLY A 33 12.22 -13.27 -6.24
C GLY A 33 11.60 -11.88 -6.10
N ALA A 34 10.34 -11.78 -5.63
CA ALA A 34 9.72 -10.46 -5.43
C ALA A 34 10.41 -9.67 -4.32
N ALA A 35 10.88 -10.34 -3.27
CA ALA A 35 11.67 -9.74 -2.20
C ALA A 35 13.03 -9.26 -2.71
N ALA A 36 13.72 -10.06 -3.53
CA ALA A 36 15.02 -9.69 -4.10
C ALA A 36 14.89 -8.47 -5.04
N VAL A 37 13.85 -8.43 -5.88
CA VAL A 37 13.58 -7.28 -6.75
C VAL A 37 13.28 -6.02 -5.93
N GLY A 38 12.42 -6.11 -4.90
CA GLY A 38 12.09 -4.94 -4.09
C GLY A 38 13.24 -4.48 -3.19
N LEU A 39 14.05 -5.40 -2.67
CA LEU A 39 15.30 -5.05 -1.96
C LEU A 39 16.28 -4.37 -2.91
N GLY A 40 16.48 -4.91 -4.12
CA GLY A 40 17.32 -4.30 -5.15
C GLY A 40 16.86 -2.89 -5.52
N LEU A 41 15.56 -2.70 -5.72
CA LEU A 41 14.96 -1.37 -5.95
C LEU A 41 15.22 -0.43 -4.77
N THR A 42 15.01 -0.90 -3.54
CA THR A 42 15.23 -0.09 -2.33
C THR A 42 16.70 0.32 -2.20
N LEU A 43 17.64 -0.59 -2.40
CA LEU A 43 19.08 -0.30 -2.37
C LEU A 43 19.47 0.68 -3.48
N PHE A 44 18.92 0.51 -4.68
CA PHE A 44 19.17 1.39 -5.82
C PHE A 44 18.66 2.82 -5.58
N THR A 45 17.45 2.99 -5.06
CA THR A 45 16.84 4.32 -4.88
C THR A 45 17.18 5.01 -3.57
N CYS A 46 17.40 4.24 -2.49
CA CYS A 46 17.63 4.77 -1.15
C CYS A 46 19.11 4.74 -0.74
N GLY A 47 19.94 3.92 -1.37
CA GLY A 47 21.35 3.77 -1.03
C GLY A 47 21.54 3.39 0.45
N PRO A 48 22.47 4.03 1.18
CA PRO A 48 22.71 3.74 2.60
C PRO A 48 21.48 3.93 3.50
N HIS A 49 20.54 4.80 3.10
CA HIS A 49 19.31 5.04 3.87
C HIS A 49 18.36 3.83 3.90
N ALA A 50 18.60 2.78 3.09
CA ALA A 50 17.91 1.49 3.21
C ALA A 50 18.15 0.79 4.57
N LEU A 51 19.17 1.20 5.32
CA LEU A 51 19.38 0.70 6.68
C LEU A 51 18.22 1.07 7.62
N HIS A 52 17.58 2.23 7.41
CA HIS A 52 16.42 2.65 8.19
C HIS A 52 15.26 1.66 8.10
N SER A 53 14.96 1.20 6.88
CA SER A 53 13.94 0.17 6.66
C SER A 53 14.31 -1.15 7.35
N LEU A 54 15.58 -1.58 7.25
CA LEU A 54 16.03 -2.82 7.88
C LEU A 54 15.91 -2.77 9.41
N ILE A 55 16.37 -1.68 10.04
CA ILE A 55 16.26 -1.49 11.50
C ILE A 55 14.80 -1.56 11.94
N THR A 56 13.90 -0.92 11.19
CA THR A 56 12.47 -0.91 11.50
C THR A 56 11.86 -2.31 11.45
N ILE A 57 12.23 -3.11 10.44
CA ILE A 57 11.79 -4.50 10.29
C ILE A 57 12.30 -5.37 11.43
N LEU A 58 13.62 -5.33 11.71
CA LEU A 58 14.24 -6.12 12.77
C LEU A 58 13.68 -5.79 14.15
N GLY A 59 13.52 -4.49 14.45
CA GLY A 59 12.94 -4.04 15.71
C GLY A 59 11.48 -4.51 15.86
N THR A 60 10.67 -4.43 14.80
CA THR A 60 9.29 -4.90 14.87
C THR A 60 9.21 -6.41 15.05
N TRP A 61 10.03 -7.17 14.31
CA TRP A 61 10.08 -8.63 14.45
C TRP A 61 10.50 -9.04 15.88
N ALA A 62 11.53 -8.40 16.44
CA ALA A 62 11.97 -8.67 17.81
C ALA A 62 10.85 -8.42 18.84
N LEU A 63 10.07 -7.34 18.67
CA LEU A 63 8.92 -7.04 19.53
C LEU A 63 7.79 -8.07 19.41
N ILE A 64 7.52 -8.55 18.19
CA ILE A 64 6.54 -9.63 17.95
C ILE A 64 6.96 -10.88 18.71
N GLN A 65 8.23 -11.28 18.62
CA GLN A 65 8.74 -12.46 19.32
C GLN A 65 8.73 -12.29 20.85
N ALA A 66 9.07 -11.11 21.35
CA ALA A 66 9.22 -10.86 22.78
C ALA A 66 7.87 -10.75 23.51
N GLN A 67 6.88 -10.09 22.91
CA GLN A 67 5.60 -9.74 23.56
C GLN A 67 4.42 -9.91 22.60
N PRO A 68 4.09 -11.13 22.17
CA PRO A 68 3.15 -11.35 21.07
C PRO A 68 1.69 -11.01 21.41
N CYS A 69 1.31 -10.89 22.68
CA CYS A 69 -0.04 -10.51 23.07
C CYS A 69 -0.28 -8.99 23.11
N SER A 70 0.80 -8.20 23.06
CA SER A 70 0.76 -6.73 23.09
C SER A 70 1.57 -6.11 21.94
N CYS A 71 1.96 -6.93 20.95
CA CYS A 71 2.90 -6.53 19.92
C CYS A 71 2.33 -5.46 18.98
N HIS A 72 1.02 -5.33 18.83
CA HIS A 72 0.42 -4.25 18.03
C HIS A 72 0.78 -2.86 18.58
N ALA A 73 0.51 -2.63 19.87
CA ALA A 73 0.78 -1.34 20.52
C ALA A 73 2.29 -1.05 20.56
N LEU A 74 3.11 -2.07 20.82
CA LEU A 74 4.56 -1.95 20.83
C LEU A 74 5.12 -1.65 19.44
N ALA A 75 4.64 -2.32 18.39
CA ALA A 75 5.02 -2.05 17.01
C ALA A 75 4.62 -0.64 16.58
N LEU A 76 3.44 -0.16 16.98
CA LEU A 76 3.00 1.20 16.73
C LEU A 76 3.94 2.20 17.44
N ALA A 77 4.23 2.01 18.73
CA ALA A 77 5.15 2.87 19.46
C ALA A 77 6.55 2.89 18.83
N TRP A 78 7.09 1.72 18.47
CA TRP A 78 8.40 1.57 17.81
C TRP A 78 8.44 2.30 16.47
N THR A 79 7.52 1.97 15.56
CA THR A 79 7.53 2.50 14.20
C THR A 79 7.27 4.01 14.16
N PHE A 80 6.37 4.55 15.00
CA PHE A 80 6.13 5.99 15.08
C PHE A 80 7.26 6.74 15.78
N SER A 81 7.88 6.16 16.80
CA SER A 81 9.10 6.75 17.40
C SER A 81 10.24 6.78 16.39
N TYR A 82 10.38 5.73 15.58
CA TYR A 82 11.36 5.68 14.51
C TYR A 82 11.06 6.72 13.41
N LEU A 83 9.80 6.90 13.04
CA LEU A 83 9.39 7.98 12.12
C LEU A 83 9.68 9.37 12.70
N LEU A 84 9.46 9.59 14.00
CA LEU A 84 9.81 10.86 14.64
C LEU A 84 11.33 11.11 14.58
N PHE A 85 12.13 10.10 14.92
CA PHE A 85 13.58 10.15 14.76
C PHE A 85 13.97 10.45 13.31
N PHE A 86 13.37 9.76 12.35
CA PHE A 86 13.59 9.93 10.91
C PHE A 86 13.27 11.35 10.43
N ARG A 87 12.28 12.02 11.04
CA ARG A 87 11.95 13.44 10.77
C ARG A 87 12.90 14.41 11.48
N ALA A 88 13.47 14.02 12.61
CA ALA A 88 14.37 14.84 13.41
C ALA A 88 15.85 14.73 12.99
N LEU A 89 16.20 13.91 11.98
CA LEU A 89 17.59 13.72 11.53
C LEU A 89 18.30 15.04 11.19
N SER A 90 17.61 15.99 10.58
CA SER A 90 18.17 17.31 10.27
C SER A 90 18.53 18.11 11.52
N LEU A 91 17.76 17.96 12.60
CA LEU A 91 18.04 18.60 13.90
C LEU A 91 19.29 17.99 14.56
N LEU A 92 19.64 16.76 14.20
CA LEU A 92 20.82 16.04 14.67
C LEU A 92 22.05 16.23 13.75
N GLY A 93 21.94 17.04 12.70
CA GLY A 93 23.01 17.26 11.73
C GLY A 93 23.29 16.06 10.80
N LEU A 94 22.37 15.09 10.75
CA LEU A 94 22.48 13.92 9.88
C LEU A 94 21.83 14.18 8.51
N PRO A 95 22.27 13.48 7.43
CA PRO A 95 21.71 13.66 6.09
C PRO A 95 20.22 13.34 6.07
N THR A 96 19.43 14.24 5.48
CA THR A 96 17.98 14.08 5.38
C THR A 96 17.62 12.94 4.43
N PRO A 97 16.68 12.05 4.80
CA PRO A 97 16.27 10.96 3.95
C PRO A 97 15.70 11.43 2.61
N THR A 98 16.01 10.69 1.54
CA THR A 98 15.48 10.96 0.20
C THR A 98 13.96 10.74 0.13
N PRO A 99 13.26 11.33 -0.86
CA PRO A 99 11.83 11.07 -1.08
C PRO A 99 11.50 9.58 -1.21
N PHE A 100 12.37 8.80 -1.86
CA PHE A 100 12.23 7.34 -1.97
C PHE A 100 12.32 6.65 -0.61
N THR A 101 13.34 6.99 0.19
CA THR A 101 13.50 6.43 1.55
C THR A 101 12.28 6.73 2.40
N ASN A 102 11.78 7.97 2.34
CA ASN A 102 10.57 8.36 3.03
C ASN A 102 9.35 7.52 2.61
N ALA A 103 9.19 7.27 1.31
CA ALA A 103 8.08 6.48 0.79
C ALA A 103 8.14 5.02 1.27
N VAL A 104 9.31 4.38 1.17
CA VAL A 104 9.55 3.01 1.67
C VAL A 104 9.28 2.92 3.16
N GLN A 105 9.82 3.86 3.94
CA GLN A 105 9.66 3.86 5.40
C GLN A 105 8.19 4.01 5.82
N LEU A 106 7.43 4.89 5.16
CA LEU A 106 6.00 5.05 5.44
C LEU A 106 5.20 3.79 5.15
N LEU A 107 5.43 3.14 4.01
CA LEU A 107 4.73 1.90 3.63
C LEU A 107 5.11 0.73 4.54
N LEU A 108 6.39 0.63 4.94
CA LEU A 108 6.84 -0.37 5.90
C LEU A 108 6.20 -0.18 7.26
N THR A 109 6.06 1.06 7.75
CA THR A 109 5.33 1.32 9.00
C THR A 109 3.91 0.76 8.94
N LEU A 110 3.18 1.00 7.85
CA LEU A 110 1.83 0.45 7.69
C LEU A 110 1.85 -1.09 7.71
N LYS A 111 2.73 -1.70 6.89
CA LYS A 111 2.86 -3.15 6.76
C LYS A 111 3.21 -3.85 8.08
N LEU A 112 4.19 -3.31 8.82
CA LEU A 112 4.74 -3.93 10.02
C LEU A 112 3.81 -3.81 11.22
N VAL A 113 3.13 -2.68 11.40
CA VAL A 113 2.11 -2.52 12.43
C VAL A 113 0.90 -3.42 12.15
N SER A 114 0.49 -3.55 10.88
CA SER A 114 -0.56 -4.50 10.49
C SER A 114 -0.14 -5.94 10.77
N LEU A 115 1.09 -6.33 10.43
CA LEU A 115 1.59 -7.66 10.70
C LEU A 115 1.60 -7.98 12.20
N ALA A 116 2.08 -7.04 13.04
CA ALA A 116 2.05 -7.21 14.48
C ALA A 116 0.61 -7.39 15.01
N SER A 117 -0.35 -6.62 14.48
CA SER A 117 -1.77 -6.81 14.80
C SER A 117 -2.29 -8.19 14.40
N GLU A 118 -1.97 -8.65 13.19
CA GLU A 118 -2.42 -9.95 12.69
C GLU A 118 -1.84 -11.12 13.52
N VAL A 119 -0.58 -11.00 13.98
CA VAL A 119 0.03 -11.97 14.90
C VAL A 119 -0.60 -11.92 16.29
N GLN A 120 -0.90 -10.73 16.80
CA GLN A 120 -1.59 -10.59 18.09
C GLN A 120 -2.97 -11.25 18.05
N ASP A 121 -3.73 -11.04 16.98
CA ASP A 121 -5.06 -11.64 16.79
C ASP A 121 -4.97 -13.18 16.74
N LEU A 122 -3.95 -13.75 16.07
CA LEU A 122 -3.68 -15.19 16.06
C LEU A 122 -3.47 -15.73 17.47
N HIS A 123 -2.59 -15.10 18.26
CA HIS A 123 -2.31 -15.56 19.62
C HIS A 123 -3.53 -15.45 20.55
N LEU A 124 -4.32 -14.38 20.41
CA LEU A 124 -5.56 -14.21 21.16
C LEU A 124 -6.61 -15.26 20.78
N ALA A 125 -6.71 -15.63 19.50
CA ALA A 125 -7.58 -16.70 19.03
C ALA A 125 -7.17 -18.05 19.62
N GLN A 126 -5.88 -18.42 19.50
CA GLN A 126 -5.34 -19.67 20.06
C GLN A 126 -5.57 -19.78 21.57
N ARG A 127 -5.36 -18.70 22.32
CA ARG A 127 -5.65 -18.68 23.77
C ARG A 127 -7.13 -18.90 24.09
N LYS A 128 -8.03 -18.32 23.30
CA LYS A 128 -9.48 -18.52 23.47
C LYS A 128 -9.90 -19.95 23.14
N GLU A 129 -9.33 -20.55 22.11
CA GLU A 129 -9.59 -21.96 21.77
C GLU A 129 -9.15 -22.89 22.89
N ILE A 130 -7.92 -22.72 23.39
CA ILE A 130 -7.40 -23.49 24.54
C ILE A 130 -8.30 -23.32 25.77
N ALA A 131 -8.72 -22.09 26.07
CA ALA A 131 -9.59 -21.82 27.21
C ALA A 131 -11.01 -22.39 27.05
N SER A 132 -11.53 -22.48 25.82
CA SER A 132 -12.88 -22.97 25.54
C SER A 132 -12.97 -24.49 25.30
N GLY A 133 -11.83 -25.15 25.06
CA GLY A 133 -11.76 -26.60 24.77
C GLY A 133 -12.37 -27.02 23.43
N PHE A 134 -12.83 -26.06 22.61
CA PHE A 134 -13.41 -26.29 21.28
C PHE A 134 -12.56 -25.59 20.22
N SER A 135 -12.15 -26.34 19.19
CA SER A 135 -11.60 -25.75 17.97
C SER A 135 -12.74 -25.11 17.18
N LYS A 136 -12.62 -23.82 16.87
CA LYS A 136 -13.52 -23.18 15.90
C LYS A 136 -12.88 -23.27 14.53
N GLU A 137 -13.70 -23.20 13.48
CA GLU A 137 -13.13 -23.03 12.15
C GLU A 137 -12.28 -21.76 12.07
N PRO A 138 -11.18 -21.77 11.30
CA PRO A 138 -10.30 -20.61 11.17
C PRO A 138 -11.10 -19.39 10.76
N THR A 139 -11.02 -18.33 11.56
CA THR A 139 -11.70 -17.07 11.24
C THR A 139 -11.09 -16.48 9.98
N LEU A 140 -11.94 -16.03 9.04
CA LEU A 140 -11.48 -15.43 7.79
C LEU A 140 -10.48 -14.31 8.06
N GLY A 141 -9.31 -14.40 7.42
CA GLY A 141 -8.26 -13.39 7.53
C GLY A 141 -7.31 -13.59 8.72
N LEU A 142 -7.48 -14.64 9.52
CA LEU A 142 -6.49 -15.03 10.52
C LEU A 142 -5.24 -15.61 9.83
N LEU A 143 -4.06 -15.34 10.42
CA LEU A 143 -2.83 -15.96 9.94
C LEU A 143 -2.82 -17.45 10.25
N PRO A 144 -2.25 -18.29 9.37
CA PRO A 144 -2.06 -19.70 9.67
C PRO A 144 -1.07 -19.88 10.82
N ASP A 145 0.08 -19.19 10.72
CA ASP A 145 1.19 -19.28 11.67
C ASP A 145 1.88 -17.91 11.82
N VAL A 146 2.69 -17.77 12.86
CA VAL A 146 3.56 -16.60 13.07
C VAL A 146 4.68 -16.62 12.04
N PRO A 147 4.88 -15.54 11.26
CA PRO A 147 5.92 -15.53 10.23
C PRO A 147 7.32 -15.51 10.83
N SER A 148 8.21 -16.27 10.21
CA SER A 148 9.65 -16.21 10.48
C SER A 148 10.24 -14.84 10.12
N LEU A 149 11.48 -14.58 10.56
CA LEU A 149 12.19 -13.36 10.18
C LEU A 149 12.36 -13.24 8.66
N MET A 150 12.66 -14.35 7.99
CA MET A 150 12.86 -14.36 6.55
C MET A 150 11.55 -14.09 5.79
N GLU A 151 10.43 -14.60 6.29
CA GLU A 151 9.11 -14.29 5.73
C GLU A 151 8.73 -12.83 5.95
N THR A 152 9.01 -12.29 7.14
CA THR A 152 8.80 -10.87 7.46
C THR A 152 9.62 -9.97 6.54
N LEU A 153 10.89 -10.31 6.28
CA LEU A 153 11.74 -9.62 5.31
C LEU A 153 11.18 -9.74 3.89
N SER A 154 10.73 -10.93 3.49
CA SER A 154 10.19 -11.16 2.14
C SER A 154 8.93 -10.34 1.85
N TYR A 155 8.05 -10.20 2.85
CA TYR A 155 6.85 -9.37 2.78
C TYR A 155 7.18 -7.88 2.77
N SER A 156 8.13 -7.48 3.63
CA SER A 156 8.55 -6.09 3.77
C SER A 156 9.17 -5.56 2.47
N TYR A 157 10.07 -6.34 1.87
CA TYR A 157 10.76 -5.99 0.63
C TYR A 157 10.10 -6.54 -0.64
N CYS A 158 8.86 -7.02 -0.57
CA CYS A 158 8.11 -7.37 -1.78
C CYS A 158 8.00 -6.14 -2.69
N TYR A 159 8.47 -6.23 -3.95
CA TYR A 159 8.46 -5.10 -4.88
C TYR A 159 7.06 -4.51 -5.13
N VAL A 160 6.01 -5.34 -5.03
CA VAL A 160 4.63 -4.90 -5.18
C VAL A 160 4.32 -3.88 -4.10
N GLY A 161 4.00 -2.66 -4.54
CA GLY A 161 3.59 -1.58 -3.67
C GLY A 161 4.68 -1.01 -2.74
N ILE A 162 5.98 -1.29 -2.98
CA ILE A 162 7.07 -0.86 -2.08
C ILE A 162 7.32 0.66 -2.05
N MET A 163 7.07 1.36 -3.16
CA MET A 163 7.31 2.81 -3.27
C MET A 163 6.03 3.67 -3.19
N THR A 164 4.91 3.17 -3.70
CA THR A 164 3.72 4.00 -3.98
C THR A 164 2.46 3.47 -3.32
N GLY A 165 2.54 2.31 -2.67
CA GLY A 165 1.37 1.50 -2.36
C GLY A 165 0.79 0.85 -3.62
N PRO A 166 -0.44 0.32 -3.57
CA PRO A 166 -1.36 0.31 -2.42
C PRO A 166 -0.80 -0.40 -1.18
N PHE A 167 -1.29 -0.04 0.00
CA PHE A 167 -1.08 -0.83 1.21
C PHE A 167 -1.84 -2.16 1.12
N PHE A 168 -1.24 -3.23 1.62
CA PHE A 168 -1.87 -4.55 1.76
C PHE A 168 -1.35 -5.25 3.02
N ARG A 169 -2.18 -6.16 3.55
CA ARG A 169 -1.88 -6.96 4.74
C ARG A 169 -0.98 -8.16 4.44
N TYR A 170 -0.40 -8.77 5.48
CA TYR A 170 0.39 -9.98 5.33
C TYR A 170 -0.46 -11.15 4.81
N ARG A 171 -1.72 -11.25 5.25
CA ARG A 171 -2.66 -12.25 4.70
C ARG A 171 -2.86 -12.12 3.19
N THR A 172 -3.06 -10.91 2.68
CA THR A 172 -3.21 -10.66 1.23
C THR A 172 -1.96 -11.02 0.45
N TYR A 173 -0.78 -10.84 1.05
CA TYR A 173 0.47 -11.31 0.49
C TYR A 173 0.54 -12.84 0.42
N LEU A 174 0.15 -13.55 1.47
CA LEU A 174 0.08 -15.03 1.46
C LEU A 174 -0.92 -15.55 0.41
N ASP A 175 -2.10 -14.95 0.32
CA ASP A 175 -3.11 -15.31 -0.70
C ASP A 175 -2.56 -15.19 -2.13
N TRP A 176 -1.67 -14.22 -2.39
CA TRP A 176 -1.00 -14.09 -3.69
C TRP A 176 0.07 -15.15 -3.93
N LEU A 177 0.84 -15.51 -2.89
CA LEU A 177 1.84 -16.57 -2.97
C LEU A 177 1.19 -17.92 -3.29
N GLU A 178 0.06 -18.21 -2.63
CA GLU A 178 -0.67 -19.48 -2.68
C GLU A 178 -1.85 -19.47 -3.66
N GLN A 179 -1.93 -18.44 -4.52
CA GLN A 179 -3.06 -18.24 -5.43
C GLN A 179 -3.31 -19.50 -6.30
N PRO A 180 -4.52 -20.08 -6.26
CA PRO A 180 -4.87 -21.25 -7.06
C PRO A 180 -4.99 -20.86 -8.54
N PHE A 181 -4.39 -21.66 -9.41
CA PHE A 181 -4.46 -21.49 -10.87
C PHE A 181 -4.22 -20.03 -11.32
N PRO A 182 -3.04 -19.44 -11.03
CA PRO A 182 -2.79 -18.01 -11.31
C PRO A 182 -2.90 -17.66 -12.80
N GLY A 183 -2.70 -18.64 -13.70
CA GLY A 183 -2.92 -18.49 -15.13
C GLY A 183 -4.38 -18.20 -15.52
N SER A 184 -5.35 -18.67 -14.73
CA SER A 184 -6.79 -18.47 -14.97
C SER A 184 -7.30 -17.11 -14.46
N VAL A 185 -6.56 -16.45 -13.56
CA VAL A 185 -6.94 -15.14 -13.03
C VAL A 185 -6.79 -14.06 -14.11
N PRO A 186 -7.82 -13.25 -14.42
CA PRO A 186 -7.73 -12.27 -15.51
C PRO A 186 -6.89 -11.04 -15.12
N SER A 187 -5.78 -10.76 -15.83
CA SER A 187 -4.94 -9.58 -15.55
C SER A 187 -4.96 -8.51 -16.65
N LEU A 188 -4.86 -8.90 -17.93
CA LEU A 188 -4.69 -7.92 -19.01
C LEU A 188 -5.91 -7.02 -19.20
N ARG A 189 -7.11 -7.60 -19.24
CA ARG A 189 -8.35 -6.83 -19.42
C ARG A 189 -8.64 -5.90 -18.23
N PRO A 190 -8.56 -6.34 -16.95
CA PRO A 190 -8.68 -5.43 -15.81
C PRO A 190 -7.59 -4.35 -15.78
N LEU A 191 -6.35 -4.68 -16.16
CA LEU A 191 -5.26 -3.72 -16.24
C LEU A 191 -5.55 -2.62 -17.26
N LEU A 192 -5.95 -2.97 -18.48
CA LEU A 192 -6.26 -1.98 -19.51
C LEU A 192 -7.43 -1.07 -19.11
N ARG A 193 -8.47 -1.65 -18.49
CA ARG A 193 -9.59 -0.88 -17.93
C ARG A 193 -9.11 0.09 -16.85
N ARG A 194 -8.18 -0.33 -16.00
CA ARG A 194 -7.66 0.52 -14.92
C ARG A 194 -6.70 1.58 -15.43
N ALA A 195 -5.89 1.27 -16.45
CA ALA A 195 -4.89 2.15 -17.03
C ALA A 195 -5.49 3.22 -17.96
N TRP A 196 -6.66 2.96 -18.56
CA TRP A 196 -7.34 3.85 -19.52
C TRP A 196 -7.33 5.35 -19.17
N PRO A 197 -7.64 5.80 -17.94
CA PRO A 197 -7.71 7.22 -17.63
C PRO A 197 -6.33 7.85 -17.36
N ALA A 198 -5.27 7.05 -17.16
CA ALA A 198 -3.95 7.57 -16.80
C ALA A 198 -3.31 8.47 -17.88
N PRO A 199 -3.38 8.19 -19.20
CA PRO A 199 -2.86 9.10 -20.21
C PRO A 199 -3.54 10.48 -20.19
N LEU A 200 -4.86 10.52 -19.97
CA LEU A 200 -5.60 11.78 -19.86
C LEU A 200 -5.14 12.58 -18.63
N PHE A 201 -5.04 11.93 -17.47
CA PHE A 201 -4.53 12.60 -16.26
C PHE A 201 -3.07 13.04 -16.41
N GLY A 202 -2.24 12.25 -17.11
CA GLY A 202 -0.86 12.61 -17.42
C GLY A 202 -0.78 13.87 -18.30
N LEU A 203 -1.59 13.94 -19.35
CA LEU A 203 -1.68 15.13 -20.21
C LEU A 203 -2.15 16.36 -19.42
N LEU A 204 -3.20 16.21 -18.62
CA LEU A 204 -3.74 17.29 -17.80
C LEU A 204 -2.74 17.78 -16.74
N PHE A 205 -1.98 16.85 -16.14
CA PHE A 205 -0.86 17.18 -15.26
C PHE A 205 0.19 18.02 -15.98
N LEU A 206 0.70 17.54 -17.12
CA LEU A 206 1.75 18.24 -17.88
C LEU A 206 1.30 19.62 -18.34
N LEU A 207 0.08 19.74 -18.87
CA LEU A 207 -0.50 21.01 -19.31
C LEU A 207 -0.66 21.98 -18.14
N SER A 208 -1.23 21.53 -17.03
CA SER A 208 -1.46 22.38 -15.86
C SER A 208 -0.14 22.82 -15.22
N SER A 209 0.86 21.93 -15.13
CA SER A 209 2.19 22.26 -14.61
C SER A 209 2.98 23.19 -15.53
N HIS A 210 2.76 23.11 -16.85
CA HIS A 210 3.39 24.03 -17.81
C HIS A 210 2.78 25.44 -17.75
N LEU A 211 1.45 25.53 -17.64
CA LEU A 211 0.73 26.81 -17.60
C LEU A 211 0.79 27.47 -16.20
N PHE A 212 0.85 26.67 -15.14
CA PHE A 212 0.83 27.11 -13.75
C PHE A 212 1.96 26.42 -12.95
N PRO A 213 3.24 26.76 -13.22
CA PRO A 213 4.38 26.18 -12.51
C PRO A 213 4.30 26.45 -11.00
N LEU A 214 4.67 25.44 -10.21
CA LEU A 214 4.68 25.52 -8.75
C LEU A 214 5.72 26.52 -8.24
N GLU A 215 6.81 26.67 -8.99
CA GLU A 215 7.98 27.49 -8.71
C GLU A 215 7.59 28.96 -8.60
N ALA A 216 6.66 29.42 -9.44
CA ALA A 216 6.14 30.77 -9.40
C ALA A 216 5.52 31.12 -8.04
N VAL A 217 4.95 30.14 -7.31
CA VAL A 217 4.39 30.36 -5.96
C VAL A 217 5.47 30.67 -4.92
N ARG A 218 6.71 30.25 -5.17
CA ARG A 218 7.85 30.44 -4.25
C ARG A 218 8.54 31.79 -4.44
N GLU A 219 8.23 32.52 -5.50
CA GLU A 219 8.84 33.82 -5.80
C GLU A 219 8.20 34.94 -4.98
N ASP A 220 9.01 35.89 -4.49
CA ASP A 220 8.51 37.06 -3.73
C ASP A 220 7.50 37.89 -4.53
N ALA A 221 7.67 37.95 -5.86
CA ALA A 221 6.76 38.62 -6.78
C ALA A 221 5.33 38.02 -6.76
N PHE A 222 5.18 36.74 -6.41
CA PHE A 222 3.87 36.12 -6.26
C PHE A 222 3.15 36.61 -5.00
N TYR A 223 3.88 36.84 -3.91
CA TYR A 223 3.32 37.37 -2.66
C TYR A 223 2.82 38.81 -2.81
N ALA A 224 3.39 39.58 -3.74
CA ALA A 224 2.93 40.92 -4.09
C ALA A 224 1.60 40.94 -4.86
N ARG A 225 1.11 39.79 -5.36
CA ARG A 225 -0.15 39.72 -6.12
C ARG A 225 -1.39 39.84 -5.20
N PRO A 226 -2.50 40.41 -5.70
CA PRO A 226 -3.77 40.43 -4.97
C PRO A 226 -4.20 39.03 -4.50
N LEU A 227 -4.85 38.96 -3.34
CA LEU A 227 -5.30 37.69 -2.76
C LEU A 227 -6.12 36.82 -3.74
N PRO A 228 -7.09 37.35 -4.52
CA PRO A 228 -7.86 36.54 -5.46
C PRO A 228 -6.99 35.85 -6.51
N THR A 229 -5.96 36.53 -7.03
CA THR A 229 -5.02 35.97 -8.00
C THR A 229 -4.22 34.83 -7.39
N ARG A 230 -3.76 34.99 -6.14
CA ARG A 230 -3.04 33.94 -5.42
C ARG A 230 -3.93 32.72 -5.18
N LEU A 231 -5.17 32.93 -4.74
CA LEU A 231 -6.15 31.86 -4.53
C LEU A 231 -6.49 31.12 -5.83
N PHE A 232 -6.73 31.86 -6.92
CA PHE A 232 -6.99 31.27 -8.23
C PHE A 232 -5.80 30.43 -8.69
N TYR A 233 -4.56 30.95 -8.58
CA TYR A 233 -3.37 30.24 -9.03
C TYR A 233 -3.14 28.92 -8.27
N MET A 234 -3.59 28.83 -7.02
CA MET A 234 -3.51 27.58 -6.26
C MET A 234 -4.43 26.49 -6.82
N VAL A 235 -5.57 26.83 -7.43
CA VAL A 235 -6.51 25.84 -7.98
C VAL A 235 -5.86 24.94 -9.04
N PRO A 236 -5.26 25.44 -10.13
CA PRO A 236 -4.57 24.60 -11.11
C PRO A 236 -3.31 23.93 -10.54
N VAL A 237 -2.64 24.52 -9.54
CA VAL A 237 -1.50 23.88 -8.86
C VAL A 237 -1.96 22.62 -8.09
N PHE A 238 -3.04 22.70 -7.31
CA PHE A 238 -3.62 21.54 -6.63
C PHE A 238 -4.21 20.53 -7.61
N PHE A 239 -4.80 21.00 -8.71
CA PHE A 239 -5.25 20.14 -9.78
C PHE A 239 -4.09 19.32 -10.39
N ALA A 240 -2.98 19.96 -10.74
CA ALA A 240 -1.78 19.30 -11.25
C ALA A 240 -1.24 18.27 -10.25
N PHE A 241 -1.16 18.65 -8.97
CA PHE A 241 -0.76 17.74 -7.89
C PHE A 241 -1.67 16.51 -7.84
N ARG A 242 -2.99 16.70 -7.91
CA ARG A 242 -3.97 15.61 -7.89
C ARG A 242 -3.83 14.68 -9.08
N MET A 243 -3.73 15.21 -10.30
CA MET A 243 -3.54 14.43 -11.52
C MET A 243 -2.27 13.57 -11.45
N ARG A 244 -1.18 14.11 -10.90
CA ARG A 244 0.06 13.38 -10.67
C ARG A 244 -0.13 12.16 -9.76
N PHE A 245 -0.89 12.31 -8.67
CA PHE A 245 -1.21 11.18 -7.78
C PHE A 245 -2.13 10.15 -8.44
N TYR A 246 -3.08 10.57 -9.27
CA TYR A 246 -3.93 9.63 -10.02
C TYR A 246 -3.09 8.74 -10.93
N VAL A 247 -2.19 9.33 -11.71
CA VAL A 247 -1.28 8.55 -12.58
C VAL A 247 -0.44 7.59 -11.75
N ALA A 248 0.16 8.07 -10.65
CA ALA A 248 1.02 7.25 -9.80
C ALA A 248 0.28 6.06 -9.18
N TRP A 249 -0.91 6.28 -8.60
CA TRP A 249 -1.70 5.21 -7.99
C TRP A 249 -2.32 4.27 -9.02
N ILE A 250 -2.79 4.77 -10.16
CA ILE A 250 -3.28 3.90 -11.25
C ILE A 250 -2.14 3.00 -11.74
N ALA A 251 -0.94 3.54 -11.97
CA ALA A 251 0.21 2.74 -12.42
C ALA A 251 0.61 1.69 -11.38
N ALA A 252 0.61 2.06 -10.10
CA ALA A 252 0.91 1.11 -9.02
C ALA A 252 -0.14 0.00 -8.91
N GLU A 253 -1.43 0.32 -9.01
CA GLU A 253 -2.51 -0.66 -9.07
C GLU A 253 -2.39 -1.57 -10.30
N CYS A 254 -2.00 -1.02 -11.45
CA CYS A 254 -1.72 -1.83 -12.65
C CYS A 254 -0.58 -2.83 -12.42
N GLY A 255 0.46 -2.45 -11.66
CA GLY A 255 1.52 -3.37 -11.22
C GLY A 255 0.97 -4.53 -10.38
N CYS A 256 0.08 -4.26 -9.43
CA CYS A 256 -0.61 -5.30 -8.66
C CYS A 256 -1.46 -6.21 -9.57
N ILE A 257 -2.27 -5.62 -10.46
CA ILE A 257 -3.15 -6.36 -11.38
C ILE A 257 -2.35 -7.27 -12.30
N ALA A 258 -1.23 -6.79 -12.85
CA ALA A 258 -0.33 -7.57 -13.69
C ALA A 258 0.23 -8.80 -12.96
N ALA A 259 0.56 -8.66 -11.68
CA ALA A 259 1.00 -9.75 -10.81
C ALA A 259 -0.10 -10.72 -10.38
N GLY A 260 -1.37 -10.41 -10.65
CA GLY A 260 -2.51 -11.12 -10.05
C GLY A 260 -2.65 -10.86 -8.54
N PHE A 261 -1.98 -9.83 -8.03
CA PHE A 261 -1.92 -9.50 -6.61
C PHE A 261 -3.21 -8.80 -6.17
N GLY A 262 -3.82 -9.29 -5.08
CA GLY A 262 -5.10 -8.76 -4.60
C GLY A 262 -6.30 -9.12 -5.47
N ALA A 263 -6.16 -10.11 -6.36
CA ALA A 263 -7.27 -10.66 -7.14
C ALA A 263 -8.08 -11.61 -6.26
N TYR A 264 -9.37 -11.34 -6.11
CA TYR A 264 -10.30 -12.21 -5.39
C TYR A 264 -11.56 -12.44 -6.24
N PRO A 265 -12.25 -13.59 -6.09
CA PRO A 265 -13.57 -13.74 -6.68
C PRO A 265 -14.51 -12.64 -6.16
N VAL A 266 -15.37 -12.09 -7.01
CA VAL A 266 -16.33 -11.03 -6.63
C VAL A 266 -17.20 -11.43 -5.43
N ALA A 267 -17.51 -12.72 -5.31
CA ALA A 267 -18.24 -13.30 -4.19
C ALA A 267 -17.56 -13.08 -2.82
N ALA A 268 -16.23 -12.88 -2.79
CA ALA A 268 -15.46 -12.63 -1.57
C ALA A 268 -15.71 -11.23 -0.98
N LYS A 269 -16.36 -10.34 -1.75
CA LYS A 269 -16.67 -8.95 -1.39
C LYS A 269 -15.44 -8.26 -0.80
N ALA A 270 -14.34 -8.30 -1.54
CA ALA A 270 -13.08 -7.71 -1.09
C ALA A 270 -13.22 -6.20 -0.89
N ARG A 271 -12.44 -5.65 0.04
CA ARG A 271 -12.39 -4.21 0.32
C ARG A 271 -10.96 -3.71 0.21
N ALA A 272 -10.79 -2.48 -0.28
CA ALA A 272 -9.52 -1.78 -0.34
C ALA A 272 -8.76 -1.85 1.00
N GLY A 273 -7.53 -2.37 0.97
CA GLY A 273 -6.65 -2.59 2.14
C GLY A 273 -7.07 -3.76 3.03
N GLY A 274 -8.36 -4.04 3.14
CA GLY A 274 -8.92 -5.10 3.97
C GLY A 274 -8.92 -6.49 3.36
N GLY A 275 -8.82 -6.66 2.04
CA GLY A 275 -8.92 -7.98 1.42
C GLY A 275 -10.34 -8.58 1.50
N PRO A 276 -10.50 -9.91 1.40
CA PRO A 276 -11.81 -10.56 1.33
C PRO A 276 -12.57 -10.43 2.66
N THR A 277 -13.88 -10.21 2.56
CA THR A 277 -14.77 -10.13 3.74
C THR A 277 -15.67 -11.35 3.90
N LEU A 278 -15.82 -12.14 2.84
CA LEU A 278 -16.51 -13.42 2.83
C LEU A 278 -15.58 -14.52 2.37
N GLN A 279 -15.71 -15.70 2.98
CA GLN A 279 -14.97 -16.88 2.58
C GLN A 279 -15.51 -17.40 1.25
N CYS A 280 -14.61 -17.73 0.33
CA CYS A 280 -14.94 -18.31 -0.95
C CYS A 280 -14.27 -19.68 -1.09
N PRO A 281 -14.97 -20.68 -1.63
CA PRO A 281 -14.37 -21.98 -1.88
C PRO A 281 -13.24 -21.86 -2.91
N THR A 282 -12.12 -22.54 -2.63
CA THR A 282 -11.01 -22.65 -3.58
C THR A 282 -11.50 -23.39 -4.83
N PRO A 283 -11.26 -22.86 -6.05
CA PRO A 283 -11.65 -23.55 -7.27
C PRO A 283 -10.96 -24.92 -7.34
N SER A 284 -11.68 -25.95 -7.80
CA SER A 284 -11.16 -27.32 -7.87
C SER A 284 -10.43 -27.63 -9.18
N SER A 285 -10.54 -26.78 -10.21
CA SER A 285 -9.91 -26.96 -11.51
C SER A 285 -9.60 -25.60 -12.17
N PRO A 286 -8.66 -25.55 -13.14
CA PRO A 286 -8.36 -24.34 -13.89
C PRO A 286 -9.57 -23.77 -14.63
N GLU A 287 -10.46 -24.63 -15.12
CA GLU A 287 -11.69 -24.26 -15.85
C GLU A 287 -12.69 -23.56 -14.92
N LYS A 288 -12.89 -24.10 -13.72
CA LYS A 288 -13.71 -23.46 -12.70
C LYS A 288 -13.09 -22.15 -12.22
N ALA A 289 -11.77 -22.07 -12.11
CA ALA A 289 -11.11 -20.81 -11.81
C ALA A 289 -11.33 -19.78 -12.93
N ALA A 290 -11.24 -20.18 -14.20
CA ALA A 290 -11.46 -19.29 -15.34
C ALA A 290 -12.91 -18.82 -15.51
N SER A 291 -13.90 -19.57 -15.00
CA SER A 291 -15.31 -19.18 -15.04
C SER A 291 -15.71 -18.22 -13.92
N LEU A 292 -14.90 -18.06 -12.87
CA LEU A 292 -15.15 -17.10 -11.80
C LEU A 292 -14.87 -15.67 -12.28
N GLU A 293 -15.73 -14.74 -11.87
CA GLU A 293 -15.46 -13.32 -12.01
C GLU A 293 -14.57 -12.85 -10.86
N TYR A 294 -13.47 -12.17 -11.20
CA TYR A 294 -12.52 -11.62 -10.24
C TYR A 294 -12.57 -10.09 -10.24
N ASP A 295 -12.42 -9.50 -9.06
CA ASP A 295 -12.12 -8.09 -8.89
C ASP A 295 -10.74 -7.90 -8.24
N TYR A 296 -10.29 -6.65 -8.25
CA TYR A 296 -9.04 -6.19 -7.64
C TYR A 296 -9.31 -5.12 -6.58
N GLU A 297 -10.49 -5.17 -5.96
CA GLU A 297 -10.92 -4.11 -5.03
C GLU A 297 -10.01 -4.05 -3.79
N ALA A 298 -9.39 -5.17 -3.40
CA ALA A 298 -8.45 -5.25 -2.29
C ALA A 298 -7.24 -4.30 -2.44
N ILE A 299 -6.81 -4.02 -3.67
CA ILE A 299 -5.66 -3.16 -3.98
C ILE A 299 -6.09 -1.80 -4.54
N ARG A 300 -7.39 -1.51 -4.66
CA ARG A 300 -7.86 -0.23 -5.16
C ARG A 300 -7.49 0.87 -4.18
N ASN A 301 -6.74 1.87 -4.66
CA ASN A 301 -6.23 2.95 -3.83
C ASN A 301 -6.85 4.30 -4.13
N ILE A 302 -7.48 4.46 -5.29
CA ILE A 302 -8.11 5.74 -5.68
C ILE A 302 -9.41 5.55 -6.45
N ASP A 303 -10.45 6.28 -6.02
CA ASP A 303 -11.63 6.57 -6.83
C ASP A 303 -11.56 8.02 -7.31
N CYS A 304 -11.12 8.21 -8.55
CA CYS A 304 -10.91 9.54 -9.14
C CYS A 304 -12.22 10.31 -9.27
N TYR A 305 -13.29 9.64 -9.70
CA TYR A 305 -14.60 10.29 -9.84
C TYR A 305 -15.17 10.68 -8.48
N GLY A 306 -15.15 9.75 -7.52
CA GLY A 306 -15.60 10.03 -6.16
C GLY A 306 -14.80 11.17 -5.51
N THR A 307 -13.48 11.21 -5.72
CA THR A 307 -12.62 12.29 -5.19
C THR A 307 -12.97 13.66 -5.77
N ASP A 308 -13.27 13.73 -7.07
CA ASP A 308 -13.46 15.01 -7.77
C ASP A 308 -14.85 15.60 -7.60
N PHE A 309 -15.86 14.75 -7.42
CA PHE A 309 -17.26 15.15 -7.43
C PHE A 309 -17.98 14.90 -6.10
N CYS A 310 -17.29 14.40 -5.06
CA CYS A 310 -17.90 14.31 -3.73
C CYS A 310 -18.20 15.70 -3.17
N VAL A 311 -19.37 15.82 -2.53
CA VAL A 311 -19.79 17.07 -1.88
C VAL A 311 -19.33 17.13 -0.42
N ARG A 312 -19.22 15.97 0.25
CA ARG A 312 -18.86 15.88 1.67
C ARG A 312 -17.37 15.56 1.80
N VAL A 313 -16.66 16.32 2.64
CA VAL A 313 -15.24 16.08 2.96
C VAL A 313 -15.00 14.64 3.44
N ARG A 314 -15.92 14.11 4.26
CA ARG A 314 -15.88 12.71 4.74
C ARG A 314 -15.82 11.70 3.60
N ASP A 315 -16.58 11.93 2.53
CA ASP A 315 -16.65 11.01 1.40
C ASP A 315 -15.37 11.14 0.56
N GLY A 316 -14.87 12.36 0.35
CA GLY A 316 -13.57 12.60 -0.30
C GLY A 316 -12.41 11.91 0.40
N MET A 317 -12.38 11.92 1.75
CA MET A 317 -11.40 11.16 2.53
C MET A 317 -11.49 9.65 2.31
N ARG A 318 -12.66 9.08 1.98
CA ARG A 318 -12.83 7.64 1.73
C ARG A 318 -12.40 7.23 0.32
N TYR A 319 -12.39 8.16 -0.63
CA TYR A 319 -12.02 7.91 -2.03
C TYR A 319 -10.54 8.13 -2.30
N TRP A 320 -9.86 8.92 -1.48
CA TRP A 320 -8.44 9.26 -1.60
C TRP A 320 -7.53 8.36 -0.75
N ASN A 321 -6.55 7.70 -1.37
CA ASN A 321 -5.62 6.78 -0.69
C ASN A 321 -6.34 5.70 0.13
N MET A 322 -7.30 5.03 -0.51
CA MET A 322 -8.33 4.19 0.10
C MET A 322 -7.74 3.12 1.03
N THR A 323 -6.63 2.48 0.64
CA THR A 323 -6.00 1.41 1.44
C THR A 323 -5.39 1.94 2.75
N VAL A 324 -4.84 3.15 2.73
CA VAL A 324 -4.30 3.82 3.92
C VAL A 324 -5.43 4.34 4.83
N GLN A 325 -6.52 4.82 4.24
CA GLN A 325 -7.70 5.24 5.01
C GLN A 325 -8.34 4.06 5.74
N TRP A 326 -8.43 2.91 5.06
CA TRP A 326 -8.83 1.66 5.69
C TRP A 326 -7.88 1.28 6.83
N TRP A 327 -6.56 1.39 6.62
CA TRP A 327 -5.56 1.12 7.64
C TRP A 327 -5.73 2.00 8.89
N LEU A 328 -5.91 3.31 8.70
CA LEU A 328 -6.14 4.27 9.79
C LEU A 328 -7.40 3.91 10.58
N ALA A 329 -8.48 3.59 9.86
CA ALA A 329 -9.73 3.16 10.47
C ALA A 329 -9.55 1.89 11.30
N GLN A 330 -8.83 0.90 10.77
CA GLN A 330 -8.70 -0.41 11.39
C GLN A 330 -7.76 -0.40 12.60
N TYR A 331 -6.61 0.25 12.49
CA TYR A 331 -5.51 0.12 13.46
C TYR A 331 -5.39 1.31 14.41
N ILE A 332 -5.88 2.49 14.03
CA ILE A 332 -5.78 3.70 14.84
C ILE A 332 -7.14 4.08 15.43
N TYR A 333 -8.15 4.30 14.59
CA TYR A 333 -9.41 4.90 15.04
C TYR A 333 -10.27 3.95 15.88
N LYS A 334 -10.29 2.66 15.57
CA LYS A 334 -10.99 1.65 16.38
C LYS A 334 -10.37 1.45 17.76
N SER A 335 -9.04 1.59 17.84
CA SER A 335 -8.26 1.42 19.06
C SER A 335 -8.14 2.72 19.88
N ALA A 336 -8.62 3.84 19.35
CA ALA A 336 -8.52 5.13 20.03
C ALA A 336 -9.40 5.14 21.30
N PRO A 337 -8.91 5.74 22.41
CA PRO A 337 -9.66 5.80 23.67
C PRO A 337 -10.92 6.68 23.59
N PHE A 338 -11.07 7.46 22.51
CA PHE A 338 -12.23 8.29 22.24
C PHE A 338 -13.02 7.73 21.06
N ARG A 339 -14.35 7.73 21.14
CA ARG A 339 -15.21 7.32 20.03
C ARG A 339 -14.95 8.19 18.81
N SER A 340 -14.28 7.65 17.79
CA SER A 340 -14.01 8.41 16.56
C SER A 340 -15.34 8.72 15.84
N TYR A 341 -15.66 10.00 15.68
CA TYR A 341 -16.86 10.44 14.95
C TYR A 341 -16.77 10.17 13.44
N VAL A 342 -15.56 9.98 12.92
CA VAL A 342 -15.25 9.81 11.48
C VAL A 342 -15.78 8.46 10.92
N LEU A 343 -16.03 7.48 11.79
CA LEU A 343 -16.48 6.12 11.41
C LEU A 343 -17.99 5.88 11.53
N ARG A 344 -18.81 6.93 11.79
CA ARG A 344 -20.27 6.84 11.59
C ARG A 344 -20.68 7.09 10.16
#